data_AF-A0A1X0DPJ5-F1
#
_entry.id   AF-A0A1X0DPJ5-F1
#
_cell.length_a   1.000
_cell.length_b   1.000
_cell.length_c   1.000
_cell.angle_alpha   90.00
_cell.angle_beta   90.00
_cell.angle_gamma   90.00
#
_symmetry.space_group_name_H-M   'P 1'
#
loop_
_entity.id
_entity.type
_entity.pdbx_description
1 polymer ?
#
loop_
_entity_poly.entity_id
_entity_poly.type
_entity_poly.pdbx_seq_one_letter_code
_entity_poly.pdbx_strand_id
1 'polypeptide(L)'
;MGTAAAEPVNWDAVAQCESGGNWAINTGNGHYGGLQFKQATWNANGGVGNPAQASREEQIRVAENVRASQGMRAWPKCGARGGDLFSAPLSAPTGPTAGQYVKNTIREVIGLIPGLGR
;
A
#
# COMPACT_ATOMS: atom_id res chain seq x y z
N MET A 1 -17.18 -24.99 7.76
CA MET A 1 -17.43 -23.55 7.54
C MET A 1 -16.17 -22.95 6.93
N GLY A 2 -16.09 -22.88 5.60
CA GLY A 2 -14.93 -22.27 4.94
C GLY A 2 -15.12 -20.77 4.93
N THR A 3 -14.30 -20.04 5.67
CA THR A 3 -14.18 -18.58 5.50
C THR A 3 -13.64 -18.36 4.10
N ALA A 4 -14.47 -17.81 3.19
CA ALA A 4 -14.00 -17.24 1.94
C ALA A 4 -13.12 -16.03 2.29
N ALA A 5 -11.88 -16.28 2.71
CA ALA A 5 -10.84 -15.29 2.71
C ALA A 5 -10.63 -14.99 1.22
N ALA A 6 -11.30 -13.95 0.74
CA ALA A 6 -11.11 -13.43 -0.60
C ALA A 6 -9.60 -13.36 -0.83
N GLU A 7 -9.11 -14.03 -1.88
CA GLU A 7 -7.68 -14.18 -2.13
C GLU A 7 -6.96 -12.86 -1.89
N PRO A 8 -5.79 -12.87 -1.22
CA PRO A 8 -5.08 -11.64 -0.88
C PRO A 8 -4.79 -10.87 -2.16
N VAL A 9 -5.42 -9.70 -2.33
CA VAL A 9 -5.17 -8.83 -3.47
C VAL A 9 -3.88 -8.09 -3.22
N ASN A 10 -2.98 -8.12 -4.20
CA ASN A 10 -1.77 -7.32 -4.13
C ASN A 10 -2.09 -5.86 -4.47
N TRP A 11 -2.58 -5.11 -3.48
CA TRP A 11 -2.87 -3.68 -3.61
C TRP A 11 -1.64 -2.84 -3.94
N ASP A 12 -0.44 -3.32 -3.64
CA ASP A 12 0.80 -2.65 -4.02
C ASP A 12 1.01 -2.69 -5.53
N ALA A 13 0.77 -3.84 -6.16
CA ALA A 13 0.81 -3.98 -7.62
C ALA A 13 -0.27 -3.13 -8.32
N VAL A 14 -1.44 -3.00 -7.70
CA VAL A 14 -2.49 -2.09 -8.18
C VAL A 14 -2.03 -0.64 -8.06
N ALA A 15 -1.50 -0.22 -6.91
CA ALA A 15 -1.00 1.13 -6.70
C ALA A 15 0.19 1.46 -7.61
N GLN A 16 1.05 0.49 -7.90
CA GLN A 16 2.14 0.64 -8.86
C GLN A 16 1.62 0.93 -10.27
N CYS A 17 0.49 0.36 -10.65
CA CYS A 17 -0.16 0.61 -11.93
C CYS A 17 -0.93 1.94 -11.96
N GLU A 18 -1.62 2.27 -10.87
CA GLU A 18 -2.50 3.45 -10.79
C GLU A 18 -1.73 4.75 -10.55
N SER A 19 -0.77 4.75 -9.63
CA SER A 19 -0.02 5.95 -9.22
C SER A 19 1.50 5.84 -9.36
N GLY A 20 2.01 4.72 -9.88
CA GLY A 20 3.45 4.44 -9.86
C GLY A 20 3.97 4.06 -8.47
N GLY A 21 3.09 3.70 -7.54
CA GLY A 21 3.43 3.31 -6.16
C GLY A 21 3.42 4.46 -5.16
N ASN A 22 3.03 5.67 -5.59
CA ASN A 22 2.93 6.82 -4.72
C ASN A 22 1.58 6.84 -3.98
N TRP A 23 1.60 6.49 -2.69
CA TRP A 23 0.42 6.45 -1.84
C TRP A 23 -0.10 7.83 -1.39
N ALA A 24 0.72 8.87 -1.52
CA ALA A 24 0.37 10.24 -1.15
C ALA A 24 0.08 11.13 -2.37
N ILE A 25 -0.13 10.54 -3.55
CA ILE A 25 -0.36 11.30 -4.77
C ILE A 25 -1.68 12.10 -4.67
N ASN A 26 -1.60 13.38 -4.99
CA ASN A 26 -2.74 14.27 -5.12
C ASN A 26 -2.42 15.30 -6.20
N THR A 27 -2.71 14.97 -7.45
CA THR A 27 -2.40 15.82 -8.61
C THR A 27 -3.53 16.79 -8.96
N GLY A 28 -4.63 16.80 -8.20
CA GLY A 28 -5.81 17.62 -8.49
C GLY A 28 -6.68 17.09 -9.63
N ASN A 29 -6.47 15.85 -10.08
CA ASN A 29 -7.28 15.17 -11.10
C ASN A 29 -8.61 14.59 -10.56
N GLY A 30 -8.95 14.83 -9.29
CA GLY A 30 -10.14 14.27 -8.62
C GLY A 30 -9.97 12.83 -8.13
N HIS A 31 -8.75 12.29 -8.22
CA HIS A 31 -8.36 11.00 -7.68
C HIS A 31 -7.25 11.18 -6.64
N TYR A 32 -7.23 10.31 -5.63
CA TYR A 32 -6.39 10.49 -4.45
C TYR A 32 -5.71 9.19 -4.05
N GLY A 33 -4.45 9.32 -3.66
CA GLY A 33 -3.66 8.25 -3.07
C GLY A 33 -3.26 7.15 -4.05
N GLY A 34 -2.65 6.09 -3.51
CA GLY A 34 -1.99 5.05 -4.30
C GLY A 34 -2.93 4.29 -5.22
N LEU A 35 -4.17 4.11 -4.77
CA LEU A 35 -5.21 3.37 -5.50
C LEU A 35 -6.14 4.29 -6.30
N GLN A 36 -5.80 5.58 -6.42
CA GLN A 36 -6.55 6.55 -7.22
C GLN A 36 -8.04 6.62 -6.84
N PHE A 37 -8.33 6.66 -5.55
CA PHE A 37 -9.70 6.71 -5.03
C PHE A 37 -10.42 8.00 -5.44
N LYS A 38 -11.71 7.89 -5.75
CA LYS A 38 -12.62 9.05 -5.76
C LYS A 38 -13.06 9.35 -4.33
N GLN A 39 -13.15 10.64 -3.97
CA GLN A 39 -13.57 11.07 -2.63
C GLN A 39 -14.96 10.52 -2.24
N ALA A 40 -15.90 10.46 -3.18
CA ALA A 40 -17.23 9.90 -2.93
C ALA A 40 -17.17 8.40 -2.57
N THR A 41 -16.37 7.62 -3.30
CA THR A 41 -16.17 6.18 -3.01
C THR A 41 -15.47 5.97 -1.68
N TRP A 42 -14.44 6.79 -1.38
CA TRP A 42 -13.73 6.76 -0.10
C TRP A 42 -14.69 6.92 1.08
N ASN A 43 -15.48 7.99 1.07
CA ASN A 43 -16.44 8.29 2.13
C ASN A 43 -17.51 7.20 2.24
N ALA A 44 -18.00 6.67 1.12
CA ALA A 44 -19.02 5.63 1.10
C ALA A 44 -18.54 4.28 1.67
N ASN A 45 -17.22 4.05 1.70
CA ASN A 45 -16.63 2.78 2.15
C ASN A 45 -15.90 2.92 3.51
N GLY A 46 -16.23 3.99 4.25
CA GLY A 46 -15.78 4.20 5.62
C GLY A 46 -14.40 4.85 5.73
N GLY A 47 -13.89 5.45 4.65
CA GLY A 47 -12.73 6.32 4.69
C GLY A 47 -13.08 7.70 5.26
N VAL A 48 -12.15 8.28 6.01
CA VAL A 48 -12.29 9.63 6.61
C VAL A 48 -11.24 10.57 6.03
N GLY A 49 -11.60 11.84 5.83
CA GLY A 49 -10.68 12.85 5.32
C GLY A 49 -10.26 12.62 3.87
N ASN A 50 -9.05 13.05 3.52
CA ASN A 50 -8.50 12.91 2.17
C ASN A 50 -7.74 11.57 2.03
N PRO A 51 -8.05 10.73 1.02
CA PRO A 51 -7.34 9.47 0.80
C PRO A 51 -5.83 9.63 0.62
N ALA A 52 -5.37 10.73 0.01
CA ALA A 52 -3.94 11.01 -0.19
C ALA A 52 -3.20 11.37 1.11
N GLN A 53 -3.94 11.76 2.16
CA GLN A 53 -3.39 12.02 3.49
C GLN A 53 -3.52 10.79 4.41
N ALA A 54 -4.28 9.77 3.99
CA ALA A 54 -4.44 8.54 4.74
C ALA A 54 -3.23 7.61 4.53
N SER A 55 -2.88 6.87 5.58
CA SER A 55 -1.82 5.84 5.52
C SER A 55 -2.15 4.80 4.45
N ARG A 56 -1.11 4.15 3.93
CA ARG A 56 -1.24 3.03 2.98
C ARG A 56 -2.19 1.94 3.51
N GLU A 57 -2.07 1.60 4.78
CA GLU A 57 -2.89 0.57 5.43
C GLU A 57 -4.36 0.96 5.48
N GLU A 58 -4.64 2.24 5.72
CA GLU A 58 -6.00 2.79 5.74
C GLU A 58 -6.59 2.80 4.31
N GLN A 59 -5.77 3.13 3.31
CA GLN A 59 -6.17 3.04 1.91
C GLN A 59 -6.52 1.61 1.51
N ILE A 60 -5.72 0.63 1.94
CA ILE A 60 -5.97 -0.80 1.70
C ILE A 60 -7.25 -1.26 2.43
N ARG A 61 -7.48 -0.84 3.68
CA ARG A 61 -8.70 -1.17 4.42
C ARG A 61 -9.95 -0.72 3.66
N VAL A 62 -9.95 0.52 3.16
CA VAL A 62 -11.06 1.05 2.35
C VAL A 62 -11.14 0.34 1.00
N ALA A 63 -10.00 -0.04 0.41
CA ALA A 63 -9.97 -0.81 -0.84
C ALA A 63 -10.63 -2.17 -0.72
N GLU A 64 -10.39 -2.89 0.39
CA GLU A 64 -11.05 -4.16 0.67
C GLU A 64 -12.56 -3.97 0.86
N ASN A 65 -13.01 -2.87 1.50
CA ASN A 65 -14.44 -2.56 1.59
C ASN A 65 -15.07 -2.29 0.21
N VAL A 66 -14.38 -1.55 -0.66
CA VAL A 66 -14.82 -1.31 -2.04
C VAL A 66 -14.84 -2.62 -2.83
N ARG A 67 -13.83 -3.47 -2.68
CA ARG A 67 -13.79 -4.79 -3.31
C ARG A 67 -14.92 -5.67 -2.81
N ALA A 68 -15.24 -5.63 -1.52
CA ALA A 68 -16.36 -6.38 -0.95
C ALA A 68 -17.71 -5.90 -1.49
N SER A 69 -17.86 -4.60 -1.79
CA SER A 69 -19.13 -4.04 -2.28
C SER A 69 -19.30 -4.08 -3.80
N GLN A 70 -18.23 -3.84 -4.57
CA GLN A 70 -18.26 -3.66 -6.03
C GLN A 70 -17.42 -4.69 -6.79
N GLY A 71 -16.61 -5.49 -6.09
CA GLY A 71 -15.61 -6.37 -6.68
C GLY A 71 -14.42 -5.61 -7.29
N MET A 72 -13.56 -6.34 -8.01
CA MET A 72 -12.40 -5.75 -8.73
C MET A 72 -12.81 -4.83 -9.89
N ARG A 73 -14.11 -4.69 -10.19
CA ARG A 73 -14.65 -3.77 -11.22
C ARG A 73 -14.40 -2.29 -10.89
N ALA A 74 -14.13 -1.97 -9.62
CA ALA A 74 -13.71 -0.63 -9.21
C ALA A 74 -12.32 -0.25 -9.77
N TRP A 75 -11.48 -1.24 -10.12
CA TRP A 75 -10.16 -1.07 -10.74
C TRP A 75 -10.08 -1.85 -12.06
N PRO A 76 -10.77 -1.43 -13.13
CA PRO A 76 -10.86 -2.21 -14.37
C PRO A 76 -9.54 -2.29 -15.15
N LYS A 77 -8.62 -1.33 -14.98
CA LYS A 77 -7.34 -1.28 -15.69
C LYS A 77 -6.20 -1.95 -14.93
N CYS A 78 -6.14 -1.72 -13.63
CA CYS A 78 -5.04 -2.18 -12.79
C CYS A 78 -5.42 -3.30 -11.82
N GLY A 79 -6.71 -3.59 -11.64
CA GLY A 79 -7.20 -4.61 -10.71
C GLY A 79 -6.74 -6.02 -11.06
N ALA A 80 -6.57 -6.33 -12.36
CA ALA A 80 -6.01 -7.62 -12.80
C ALA A 80 -4.60 -7.86 -12.22
N ARG A 81 -3.77 -6.81 -12.12
CA ARG A 81 -2.43 -6.89 -11.52
C ARG A 81 -2.44 -7.20 -10.03
N GLY A 82 -3.56 -6.94 -9.35
CA GLY A 82 -3.77 -7.33 -7.96
C GLY A 82 -4.29 -8.75 -7.78
N GLY A 83 -4.83 -9.38 -8.83
CA GLY A 83 -5.36 -10.76 -8.81
C GLY A 83 -4.37 -11.82 -9.33
N ASP A 84 -3.42 -11.44 -10.18
CA ASP A 84 -2.46 -12.35 -10.79
C ASP A 84 -1.20 -12.56 -9.92
N LEU A 85 -1.33 -13.23 -8.77
CA LEU A 85 -0.14 -13.70 -8.02
C LEU A 85 0.58 -14.90 -8.68
N PHE A 86 0.20 -15.31 -9.89
CA PHE A 86 0.92 -16.36 -10.62
C PHE A 86 1.80 -15.90 -11.79
N SER A 87 1.98 -14.59 -12.04
CA SER A 87 2.90 -14.15 -13.11
C SER A 87 3.41 -12.70 -12.94
N ALA A 88 4.25 -12.44 -11.95
CA ALA A 88 5.31 -11.43 -12.12
C ALA A 88 6.47 -11.64 -11.12
N PRO A 89 7.73 -11.69 -11.60
CA PRO A 89 8.89 -11.74 -10.73
C PRO A 89 9.13 -10.37 -10.06
N LEU A 90 9.72 -10.44 -8.87
CA LEU A 90 10.14 -9.35 -8.01
C LEU A 90 10.81 -8.20 -8.78
N SER A 91 10.16 -7.05 -8.86
CA SER A 91 10.79 -5.75 -9.10
C SER A 91 9.89 -4.66 -8.50
N ALA A 92 9.92 -4.57 -7.16
CA ALA A 92 9.39 -3.44 -6.43
C ALA A 92 10.29 -2.21 -6.66
N PRO A 93 9.76 -1.01 -6.94
CA PRO A 93 10.53 0.20 -6.75
C PRO A 93 10.63 0.50 -5.25
N THR A 94 11.86 0.77 -4.84
CA THR A 94 12.31 1.14 -3.50
C THR A 94 11.52 2.29 -2.87
N GLY A 95 10.63 1.96 -1.94
CA GLY A 95 10.24 2.81 -0.81
C GLY A 95 10.74 2.17 0.49
N PRO A 96 11.13 2.93 1.53
CA PRO A 96 11.83 2.37 2.68
C PRO A 96 10.95 1.37 3.43
N THR A 97 11.38 0.11 3.42
CA THR A 97 10.74 -0.99 4.12
C THR A 97 10.67 -0.70 5.61
N ALA A 98 9.46 -0.69 6.17
CA ALA A 98 9.22 -0.65 7.62
C ALA A 98 9.82 -1.86 8.39
N GLY A 99 10.51 -2.78 7.71
CA GLY A 99 11.32 -3.85 8.29
C GLY A 99 12.82 -3.56 8.44
N GLN A 100 13.32 -2.39 7.99
CA GLN A 100 14.75 -2.04 8.11
C GLN A 100 15.11 -1.37 9.44
N TYR A 101 14.15 -0.74 10.13
CA TYR A 101 14.43 0.04 11.35
C TYR A 101 14.88 -0.85 12.52
N VAL A 102 14.25 -2.01 12.72
CA VAL A 102 14.58 -2.93 13.84
C VAL A 102 15.99 -3.54 13.69
N LYS A 103 16.48 -3.76 12.45
CA LYS A 103 17.83 -4.30 12.25
C LYS A 103 18.93 -3.25 12.42
N ASN A 104 18.63 -1.97 12.16
CA ASN A 104 19.62 -0.89 12.30
C ASN A 104 19.74 -0.39 13.75
N THR A 105 18.68 -0.41 14.56
CA THR A 105 18.77 -0.02 15.99
C THR A 105 19.62 -0.99 16.83
N ILE A 106 19.69 -2.28 16.48
CA ILE A 106 20.44 -3.27 17.28
C ILE A 106 21.97 -3.19 17.04
N ARG A 107 22.42 -2.63 15.90
CA ARG A 107 23.86 -2.46 15.62
C ARG A 107 24.49 -1.23 16.28
N GLU A 108 23.70 -0.19 16.60
CA GLU A 108 24.24 1.04 17.21
C GLU A 108 24.32 0.98 18.75
N VAL A 109 23.64 0.04 19.42
CA VAL A 109 23.66 -0.08 20.89
C VAL A 109 24.86 -0.91 21.41
N ILE A 110 25.56 -1.65 20.55
CA ILE A 110 26.72 -2.49 20.92
C ILE A 110 28.07 -1.82 20.55
N GLY A 111 28.05 -0.62 19.98
CA GLY A 111 29.24 0.05 19.41
C GLY A 111 29.78 1.26 20.18
N LEU A 112 29.42 1.44 21.46
CA LEU A 112 29.93 2.56 22.27
C LEU A 112 31.17 2.16 23.09
N ILE A 113 32.34 2.58 22.57
CA ILE A 113 33.58 3.01 23.29
C ILE A 113 34.47 1.85 23.82
N PRO A 114 35.83 1.85 23.72
CA PRO A 114 36.78 2.98 23.57
C PRO A 114 37.86 2.86 22.49
N GLY A 115 38.26 4.03 21.94
CA GLY A 115 39.66 4.26 21.59
C GLY A 115 40.48 4.46 22.86
N LEU A 116 41.57 3.70 23.00
CA LEU A 116 42.67 3.91 23.95
C LEU A 116 43.89 3.08 23.53
N GLY A 117 45.00 3.78 23.25
CA GLY A 117 46.37 3.23 23.10
C GLY A 117 46.74 2.83 21.68
N ARG A 118 47.89 3.16 21.12
CA ARG A 118 49.14 3.74 21.66
C ARG A 118 49.96 4.27 20.48
#